data_AF-A0A7Z9UYE7-F1
#
_entry.id   AF-A0A7Z9UYE7-F1
#
_cell.length_a   1.000
_cell.length_b   1.000
_cell.length_c   1.000
_cell.angle_alpha   90.00
_cell.angle_beta   90.00
_cell.angle_gamma   90.00
#
_symmetry.space_group_name_H-M   'P 1'
#
loop_
_entity.id
_entity.type
_entity.pdbx_description
1 polymer ?
#
loop_
_entity_poly.entity_id
_entity_poly.type
_entity_poly.pdbx_seq_one_letter_code
_entity_poly.pdbx_strand_id
1 'polypeptide(L)' 'MKIKIYHTILSVKVNEEVLEKLDTYSDAEEISRSGVVRRAIRQFINRPDVRQKLNIEPADFIIRG' A
#
# COMPACT_ATOMS: atom_id res chain seq x y z
N MET A 1 21.26 17.28 -3.13
CA MET A 1 20.78 16.48 -1.98
C MET A 1 20.46 15.07 -2.47
N LYS A 2 21.23 14.04 -2.10
CA LYS A 2 20.93 12.64 -2.48
C LYS A 2 19.84 12.10 -1.53
N ILE A 3 18.64 11.87 -2.05
CA ILE A 3 17.55 11.22 -1.31
C ILE A 3 17.96 9.75 -1.12
N LYS A 4 18.19 9.33 0.13
CA LYS A 4 18.39 7.91 0.46
C LYS A 4 17.01 7.25 0.52
N ILE A 5 16.76 6.29 -0.37
CA ILE A 5 15.55 5.47 -0.36
C ILE A 5 15.80 4.29 0.57
N TYR A 6 15.20 4.31 1.75
CA TYR A 6 15.22 3.17 2.67
C TYR A 6 14.06 2.23 2.33
N HIS A 7 14.37 0.99 1.97
CA HIS A 7 13.37 -0.04 1.77
C HIS A 7 13.13 -0.74 3.11
N THR A 8 12.05 -0.39 3.79
CA THR A 8 11.60 -1.12 4.98
C THR A 8 10.84 -2.36 4.54
N ILE A 9 11.32 -3.54 4.93
CA ILE A 9 10.62 -4.81 4.72
C ILE A 9 9.71 -5.04 5.93
N LEU A 10 8.41 -5.20 5.66
CA LEU A 10 7.41 -5.52 6.67
C LEU A 10 6.88 -6.94 6.41
N SER A 11 6.84 -7.76 7.46
CA SER A 11 6.20 -9.06 7.43
C SER A 11 4.83 -8.96 8.09
N VAL A 12 3.78 -9.37 7.39
CA VAL A 12 2.40 -9.33 7.88
C VAL A 12 1.77 -10.72 7.79
N LYS A 13 0.87 -11.03 8.71
CA LYS A 13 0.02 -12.22 8.64
C LYS A 13 -1.32 -11.82 8.03
N VAL A 14 -1.75 -12.55 7.02
CA VAL A 14 -3.05 -12.41 6.37
C VAL A 14 -3.71 -13.78 6.30
N ASN A 15 -5.03 -13.83 6.14
CA ASN A 15 -5.72 -15.10 5.87
C ASN A 15 -5.44 -15.55 4.43
N GLU A 16 -5.67 -16.84 4.19
CA GLU A 16 -5.39 -17.50 2.91
C GLU A 16 -6.20 -16.89 1.76
N GLU A 17 -7.50 -16.64 1.98
CA GLU A 17 -8.38 -16.02 0.98
C GLU A 17 -7.87 -14.65 0.48
N VAL A 18 -7.34 -13.81 1.38
CA VAL A 18 -6.78 -12.51 0.97
C VAL A 18 -5.46 -12.72 0.22
N LEU A 19 -4.66 -13.72 0.59
CA LEU A 19 -3.42 -14.02 -0.11
C LEU A 19 -3.70 -14.49 -1.54
N GLU A 20 -4.67 -15.38 -1.76
CA GLU A 20 -5.07 -15.84 -3.09
C GLU A 20 -5.58 -14.70 -3.98
N LYS A 21 -6.44 -13.82 -3.41
CA LYS A 21 -6.93 -12.63 -4.12
C LYS A 21 -5.79 -11.66 -4.47
N LEU A 22 -4.84 -11.49 -3.55
CA LEU A 22 -3.67 -10.66 -3.76
C LEU A 22 -2.81 -11.22 -4.90
N ASP A 23 -2.60 -12.53 -4.93
CA ASP A 23 -1.81 -13.22 -5.97
C ASP A 23 -2.48 -13.08 -7.33
N THR A 24 -3.78 -13.36 -7.41
CA THR A 24 -4.56 -13.21 -8.64
C THR A 24 -4.45 -11.80 -9.23
N TYR A 25 -4.56 -10.77 -8.40
CA TYR A 25 -4.45 -9.38 -8.85
C TYR A 25 -3.01 -8.99 -9.19
N SER A 26 -2.03 -9.50 -8.41
CA SER A 26 -0.60 -9.31 -8.66
C SER A 26 -0.20 -9.81 -10.04
N ASP A 27 -0.68 -11.02 -10.40
CA ASP A 27 -0.39 -11.66 -11.67
C ASP A 27 -1.12 -10.97 -12.83
N ALA A 28 -2.40 -10.65 -12.67
CA ALA A 28 -3.20 -10.01 -13.73
C ALA A 28 -2.69 -8.61 -14.13
N GLU A 29 -2.16 -7.85 -13.17
CA GLU A 29 -1.70 -6.47 -13.36
C GLU A 29 -0.17 -6.38 -13.54
N GLU A 30 0.52 -7.51 -13.60
CA GLU A 30 1.98 -7.63 -13.74
C GLU A 30 2.77 -6.77 -12.72
N ILE A 31 2.26 -6.67 -11.49
CA ILE A 31 2.86 -5.87 -10.41
C ILE A 31 3.14 -6.76 -9.19
N SER A 32 4.15 -6.43 -8.40
CA SER A 32 4.42 -7.20 -7.18
C SER A 32 3.29 -7.09 -6.16
N ARG A 33 3.09 -8.13 -5.33
CA ARG A 33 2.21 -8.11 -4.14
C ARG A 33 2.39 -6.85 -3.30
N SER A 34 3.64 -6.44 -3.08
CA SER A 34 3.95 -5.23 -2.33
C SER A 34 3.45 -3.95 -3.03
N GLY A 35 3.49 -3.91 -4.37
CA GLY A 35 2.92 -2.84 -5.18
C GLY A 35 1.40 -2.77 -5.06
N VAL A 36 0.73 -3.92 -5.13
CA VAL A 36 -0.73 -4.03 -4.93
C VAL A 36 -1.12 -3.49 -3.56
N VAL A 37 -0.46 -3.97 -2.49
CA VAL A 37 -0.73 -3.54 -1.11
C VAL A 37 -0.50 -2.03 -0.95
N ARG A 38 0.59 -1.47 -1.50
CA ARG A 38 0.83 -0.03 -1.47
C ARG A 38 -0.27 0.76 -2.17
N ARG A 39 -0.74 0.30 -3.35
CA ARG A 39 -1.86 0.93 -4.06
C ARG A 39 -3.15 0.89 -3.23
N ALA A 40 -3.46 -0.26 -2.64
CA ALA A 40 -4.64 -0.45 -1.80
C ALA A 40 -4.59 0.45 -0.54
N ILE A 41 -3.46 0.53 0.16
CA ILE A 41 -3.26 1.43 1.30
C ILE A 41 -3.46 2.89 0.87
N ARG A 42 -2.86 3.28 -0.26
CA ARG A 42 -3.01 4.65 -0.79
C ARG A 42 -4.48 4.97 -1.08
N GLN A 43 -5.22 4.06 -1.70
CA GLN A 43 -6.64 4.27 -1.96
C GLN A 43 -7.44 4.34 -0.65
N PHE A 44 -7.18 3.42 0.29
CA PHE A 44 -7.87 3.35 1.58
C PHE A 44 -7.72 4.64 2.40
N ILE A 45 -6.50 5.17 2.50
CA ILE A 45 -6.20 6.38 3.28
C ILE A 45 -6.81 7.63 2.65
N ASN A 46 -6.94 7.65 1.31
CA ASN A 46 -7.58 8.76 0.60
C ASN A 46 -9.11 8.72 0.64
N ARG A 47 -9.73 7.69 1.24
CA ARG A 47 -11.18 7.67 1.44
C ARG A 47 -11.59 8.76 2.44
N PRO A 48 -12.66 9.54 2.19
CA PRO A 48 -13.06 10.66 3.05
C PRO A 48 -13.30 10.27 4.51
N ASP A 49 -13.92 9.11 4.74
CA ASP A 49 -14.25 8.58 6.07
C ASP A 49 -13.03 8.13 6.87
N VAL A 50 -11.99 7.68 6.17
CA VAL A 50 -10.72 7.28 6.78
C VAL A 50 -9.86 8.49 7.07
N ARG A 51 -9.74 9.40 6.10
CA ARG A 51 -8.92 10.60 6.22
C ARG A 51 -9.36 11.52 7.37
N GLN A 52 -10.67 11.68 7.57
CA GLN A 52 -11.22 12.44 8.70
C GLN A 52 -10.84 11.83 10.05
N LYS A 53 -10.77 10.49 10.16
CA LYS A 53 -10.42 9.80 11.40
C LYS A 53 -8.92 9.82 11.69
N LEU A 54 -8.11 9.84 10.65
CA LEU A 54 -6.66 9.77 10.79
C LEU A 54 -6.03 11.12 11.16
N ASN A 55 -6.69 12.26 10.91
CA ASN A 55 -6.13 13.60 11.11
C ASN A 55 -4.75 13.79 10.43
N ILE A 56 -4.59 13.21 9.23
CA ILE A 56 -3.31 13.19 8.51
C ILE A 56 -3.34 14.17 7.33
N GLU A 57 -2.26 14.95 7.19
CA GLU A 57 -2.04 15.87 6.08
C GLU A 57 -1.70 15.09 4.79
N PRO A 58 -2.16 15.53 3.60
CA PRO A 58 -1.92 14.80 2.34
C PRO A 58 -0.44 14.66 1.97
N ALA A 59 0.46 15.44 2.58
CA ALA A 59 1.91 15.37 2.37
C ALA A 59 2.58 14.12 2.96
N ASP A 60 1.93 13.45 3.92
CA ASP A 60 2.54 12.33 4.66
C ASP A 60 2.59 11.02 3.85
N PHE A 61 1.92 10.97 2.71
CA PHE A 61 1.83 9.78 1.84
C PHE A 61 2.49 9.94 0.48
N ILE A 62 3.58 10.70 0.39
CA ILE A 62 4.47 10.64 -0.79
C ILE A 62 5.22 9.29 -0.76
N ILE A 63 4.48 8.20 -0.97
CA ILE A 63 5.01 6.90 -1.34
C ILE A 63 5.09 6.92 -2.86
N ARG A 64 6.25 7.36 -3.39
CA ARG A 64 6.54 7.24 -4.81
C ARG A 64 6.79 5.75 -5.09
N GLY A 65 5.82 5.14 -5.76
CA GLY A 65 5.95 3.80 -6.34
C GLY A 65 6.90 3.80 -7.52
#